data_AF-A0A0S8JJ97-F1
#
_entry.id   AF-A0A0S8JJ97-F1
#
_cell.length_a   1.000
_cell.length_b   1.000
_cell.length_c   1.000
_cell.angle_alpha   90.00
_cell.angle_beta   90.00
_cell.angle_gamma   90.00
#
_symmetry.space_group_name_H-M   'P 1'
#
loop_
_entity.id
_entity.type
_entity.pdbx_description
1 polymer ?
#
loop_
_entity_poly.entity_id
_entity_poly.type
_entity_poly.pdbx_seq_one_letter_code
_entity_poly.pdbx_strand_id
1 'polypeptide(L)'
;QNRSSRRKVPQLGNVVIGNDVEIGSNVCIDRATMGSTRIGNRVKMDNLIQIAHNVEIGDDSVVVAQAGVAGSTKVGKNVILAAQAGLVGHITIGDGAIIAAQAGVAHNIREKEIVLGSPAFDIREFRKSAAIFKRLPEIRNTLIQLEKDLKEMKHRNNPDGSAGRRKK
;
A
#
# COMPACT_ATOMS: atom_id res chain seq x y z
N GLN A 1 -37.53 10.88 4.01
CA GLN A 1 -36.09 11.06 4.30
C GLN A 1 -35.46 9.69 4.49
N ASN A 2 -34.65 9.23 3.52
CA ASN A 2 -34.13 7.87 3.41
C ASN A 2 -32.91 7.70 4.34
N ARG A 3 -33.11 7.28 5.60
CA ARG A 3 -32.02 6.93 6.53
C ARG A 3 -31.59 5.49 6.25
N SER A 4 -30.53 5.32 5.48
CA SER A 4 -29.77 4.07 5.37
C SER A 4 -29.13 3.73 6.72
N SER A 5 -29.92 3.17 7.64
CA SER A 5 -29.40 2.68 8.91
C SER A 5 -28.34 1.61 8.63
N ARG A 6 -27.10 1.85 9.06
CA ARG A 6 -26.05 0.82 9.09
C ARG A 6 -26.47 -0.25 10.10
N ARG A 7 -27.27 -1.23 9.64
CA ARG A 7 -27.70 -2.36 10.47
C ARG A 7 -26.49 -3.24 10.75
N LYS A 8 -26.32 -3.63 12.02
CA LYS A 8 -25.24 -4.52 12.43
C LYS A 8 -25.37 -5.86 11.70
N VAL A 9 -24.30 -6.28 11.01
CA VAL A 9 -24.19 -7.63 10.45
C VAL A 9 -23.75 -8.57 11.56
N PRO A 10 -24.52 -9.61 11.90
CA PRO A 10 -24.09 -10.62 12.87
C PRO A 10 -22.79 -11.30 12.42
N GLN A 11 -21.77 -11.28 13.27
CA GLN A 11 -20.53 -12.03 13.08
C GLN A 11 -20.67 -13.36 13.83
N LEU A 12 -20.90 -14.45 13.10
CA LEU A 12 -21.23 -15.79 13.62
C LEU A 12 -20.04 -16.76 13.60
N GLY A 13 -18.95 -16.38 12.95
CA GLY A 13 -17.72 -17.18 12.90
C GLY A 13 -16.93 -17.12 14.21
N ASN A 14 -15.74 -17.68 14.17
CA ASN A 14 -14.81 -17.73 15.29
C ASN A 14 -13.42 -17.20 14.92
N VAL A 15 -12.50 -17.30 15.88
CA VAL A 15 -11.07 -17.13 15.67
C VAL A 15 -10.40 -18.47 15.97
N VAL A 16 -9.47 -18.88 15.13
CA VAL A 16 -8.63 -20.06 15.34
C VAL A 16 -7.18 -19.62 15.39
N ILE A 17 -6.51 -19.91 16.50
CA ILE A 17 -5.09 -19.62 16.72
C ILE A 17 -4.34 -20.96 16.71
N GLY A 18 -3.29 -21.05 15.89
CA GLY A 18 -2.43 -22.21 15.78
C GLY A 18 -1.49 -22.41 16.97
N ASN A 19 -0.59 -23.39 16.85
CA ASN A 19 0.40 -23.70 17.88
C ASN A 19 1.55 -22.68 17.88
N ASP A 20 2.16 -22.45 19.04
CA ASP A 20 3.37 -21.64 19.23
C ASP A 20 3.25 -20.18 18.74
N VAL A 21 2.03 -19.66 18.71
CA VAL A 21 1.74 -18.26 18.35
C VAL A 21 2.07 -17.35 19.54
N GLU A 22 2.75 -16.25 19.25
CA GLU A 22 2.96 -15.17 20.22
C GLU A 22 2.13 -13.96 19.83
N ILE A 23 1.35 -13.44 20.77
CA ILE A 23 0.49 -12.28 20.58
C ILE A 23 0.89 -11.21 21.59
N GLY A 24 1.33 -10.07 21.10
CA GLY A 24 1.72 -8.92 21.90
C GLY A 24 0.54 -8.24 22.60
N SER A 25 0.84 -7.15 23.29
CA SER A 25 -0.12 -6.37 24.06
C SER A 25 -1.08 -5.61 23.15
N ASN A 26 -2.35 -5.56 23.54
CA ASN A 26 -3.40 -4.79 22.85
C ASN A 26 -3.57 -5.14 21.36
N VAL A 27 -3.35 -6.40 21.00
CA VAL A 27 -3.71 -6.93 19.68
C VAL A 27 -5.20 -7.24 19.63
N CYS A 28 -5.87 -6.77 18.58
CA CYS A 28 -7.28 -7.04 18.32
C CYS A 28 -7.41 -8.01 17.14
N ILE A 29 -8.03 -9.17 17.38
CA ILE A 29 -8.32 -10.17 16.35
C ILE A 29 -9.83 -10.36 16.28
N ASP A 30 -10.44 -9.83 15.22
CA ASP A 30 -11.87 -9.93 15.02
C ASP A 30 -12.26 -11.34 14.57
N ARG A 31 -13.33 -11.87 15.15
CA ARG A 31 -13.95 -13.12 14.65
C ARG A 31 -14.52 -12.92 13.26
N ALA A 32 -14.53 -14.00 12.48
CA ALA A 32 -15.10 -14.00 11.14
C ALA A 32 -16.62 -13.76 11.12
N THR A 33 -17.14 -13.31 9.96
CA THR A 33 -18.59 -13.24 9.71
C THR A 33 -19.18 -14.64 9.66
N MET A 34 -18.54 -15.52 8.89
CA MET A 34 -18.77 -16.96 8.84
C MET A 34 -17.41 -17.67 8.74
N GLY A 35 -17.33 -18.90 9.21
CA GLY A 35 -16.05 -19.63 9.25
C GLY A 35 -15.12 -19.10 10.33
N SER A 36 -13.85 -18.86 9.99
CA SER A 36 -12.81 -18.49 10.94
C SER A 36 -11.93 -17.35 10.43
N THR A 37 -11.60 -16.42 11.31
CA THR A 37 -10.33 -15.68 11.20
C THR A 37 -9.24 -16.62 11.71
N ARG A 38 -8.19 -16.84 10.93
CA ARG A 38 -7.20 -17.90 11.20
C ARG A 38 -5.80 -17.33 11.34
N ILE A 39 -5.16 -17.64 12.46
CA ILE A 39 -3.74 -17.39 12.69
C ILE A 39 -3.02 -18.73 12.62
N GLY A 40 -2.07 -18.87 11.69
CA GLY A 40 -1.26 -20.06 11.48
C GLY A 40 -0.32 -20.37 12.64
N ASN A 41 0.43 -21.47 12.53
CA ASN A 41 1.38 -21.89 13.55
C ASN A 41 2.61 -20.98 13.56
N ARG A 42 3.21 -20.79 14.74
CA ARG A 42 4.45 -20.04 14.96
C ARG A 42 4.41 -18.58 14.49
N VAL A 43 3.22 -18.03 14.25
CA VAL A 43 3.04 -16.62 13.92
C VAL A 43 3.45 -15.76 15.11
N LYS A 44 4.20 -14.68 14.84
CA LYS A 44 4.65 -13.73 15.87
C LYS A 44 4.01 -12.38 15.62
N MET A 45 3.22 -11.90 16.57
CA MET A 45 2.54 -10.61 16.53
C MET A 45 3.05 -9.73 17.66
N ASP A 46 3.53 -8.54 17.32
CA ASP A 46 3.93 -7.51 18.27
C ASP A 46 2.69 -6.76 18.82
N ASN A 47 2.86 -5.55 19.34
CA ASN A 47 1.82 -4.82 20.05
C ASN A 47 0.91 -4.00 19.10
N LEU A 48 -0.32 -3.72 19.55
CA LEU A 48 -1.26 -2.77 18.91
C LEU A 48 -1.63 -3.13 17.45
N ILE A 49 -1.70 -4.42 17.13
CA ILE A 49 -2.05 -4.90 15.79
C ILE A 49 -3.57 -5.06 15.65
N GLN A 50 -4.10 -4.74 14.47
CA GLN A 50 -5.49 -5.04 14.10
C GLN A 50 -5.54 -6.14 13.03
N ILE A 51 -6.23 -7.23 13.34
CA ILE A 51 -6.58 -8.30 12.40
C ILE A 51 -8.10 -8.32 12.25
N ALA A 52 -8.60 -7.90 11.09
CA ALA A 52 -10.03 -7.85 10.81
C ALA A 52 -10.65 -9.24 10.58
N HIS A 53 -11.97 -9.26 10.43
CA HIS A 53 -12.75 -10.48 10.23
C HIS A 53 -12.32 -11.25 8.97
N ASN A 54 -12.37 -12.58 9.02
CA ASN A 54 -12.06 -13.48 7.90
C ASN A 54 -10.63 -13.40 7.37
N VAL A 55 -9.71 -12.76 8.10
CA VAL A 55 -8.29 -12.76 7.73
C VAL A 55 -7.69 -14.13 7.97
N GLU A 56 -6.82 -14.56 7.06
CA GLU A 56 -5.98 -15.75 7.21
C GLU A 56 -4.51 -15.30 7.23
N ILE A 57 -3.77 -15.62 8.29
CA ILE A 57 -2.32 -15.42 8.38
C ILE A 57 -1.64 -16.79 8.35
N GLY A 58 -0.78 -17.03 7.36
CA GLY A 58 -0.06 -18.29 7.19
C GLY A 58 1.04 -18.50 8.23
N ASP A 59 1.50 -19.75 8.32
CA ASP A 59 2.52 -20.20 9.27
C ASP A 59 3.82 -19.38 9.16
N ASP A 60 4.52 -19.24 10.28
CA ASP A 60 5.84 -18.58 10.37
C ASP A 60 5.87 -17.10 9.95
N SER A 61 4.72 -16.48 9.76
CA SER A 61 4.61 -15.06 9.43
C SER A 61 4.82 -14.17 10.66
N VAL A 62 5.39 -12.99 10.44
CA VAL A 62 5.68 -11.98 11.48
C VAL A 62 4.89 -10.72 11.19
N VAL A 63 4.16 -10.23 12.19
CA VAL A 63 3.40 -8.98 12.14
C VAL A 63 3.94 -8.05 13.21
N VAL A 64 4.57 -6.96 12.77
CA VAL A 64 5.25 -5.99 13.65
C VAL A 64 4.27 -4.92 14.12
N ALA A 65 4.64 -4.19 15.17
CA ALA A 65 3.74 -3.29 15.90
C ALA A 65 2.94 -2.35 14.98
N GLN A 66 1.69 -2.13 15.36
CA GLN A 66 0.75 -1.20 14.71
C GLN A 66 0.41 -1.54 13.25
N ALA A 67 0.76 -2.74 12.75
CA ALA A 67 0.28 -3.20 11.47
C ALA A 67 -1.25 -3.48 11.49
N GLY A 68 -1.90 -3.32 10.34
CA GLY A 68 -3.33 -3.52 10.18
C GLY A 68 -3.67 -4.35 8.95
N VAL A 69 -4.50 -5.38 9.13
CA VAL A 69 -4.97 -6.24 8.03
C VAL A 69 -6.49 -6.17 7.93
N ALA A 70 -7.00 -5.63 6.82
CA ALA A 70 -8.44 -5.53 6.59
C ALA A 70 -9.06 -6.87 6.15
N GLY A 71 -10.39 -6.92 6.23
CA GLY A 71 -11.14 -8.19 6.25
C GLY A 71 -10.99 -9.02 4.97
N SER A 72 -11.08 -10.34 5.14
CA SER A 72 -10.98 -11.34 4.05
C SER A 72 -9.65 -11.33 3.28
N THR A 73 -8.60 -10.71 3.83
CA THR A 73 -7.25 -10.75 3.26
C THR A 73 -6.53 -12.03 3.67
N LYS A 74 -5.81 -12.61 2.71
CA LYS A 74 -5.03 -13.83 2.88
C LYS A 74 -3.55 -13.50 2.86
N VAL A 75 -2.88 -13.68 3.99
CA VAL A 75 -1.43 -13.54 4.14
C VAL A 75 -0.82 -14.92 4.11
N GLY A 76 0.13 -15.14 3.21
CA GLY A 76 0.85 -16.41 3.05
C GLY A 76 1.75 -16.76 4.22
N LYS A 77 2.60 -17.76 4.01
CA LYS A 77 3.59 -18.25 4.98
C LYS A 77 4.87 -17.42 4.93
N ASN A 78 5.59 -17.34 6.04
CA ASN A 78 6.87 -16.62 6.13
C ASN A 78 6.79 -15.15 5.65
N VAL A 79 5.62 -14.53 5.74
CA VAL A 79 5.42 -13.13 5.35
C VAL A 79 5.87 -12.22 6.50
N ILE A 80 6.49 -11.10 6.17
CA ILE A 80 6.82 -10.06 7.13
C ILE A 80 5.97 -8.83 6.85
N LEU A 81 5.10 -8.48 7.79
CA LEU A 81 4.42 -7.18 7.83
C LEU A 81 5.17 -6.27 8.80
N ALA A 82 5.99 -5.36 8.28
CA ALA A 82 6.77 -4.46 9.11
C ALA A 82 5.90 -3.37 9.78
N ALA A 83 6.51 -2.62 10.71
CA ALA A 83 5.79 -1.71 11.59
C ALA A 83 4.88 -0.74 10.81
N GLN A 84 3.65 -0.58 11.28
CA GLN A 84 2.64 0.30 10.66
C GLN A 84 2.29 -0.03 9.20
N ALA A 85 2.58 -1.24 8.70
CA ALA A 85 2.10 -1.67 7.39
C ALA A 85 0.57 -1.88 7.41
N GLY A 86 -0.11 -1.42 6.37
CA GLY A 86 -1.56 -1.53 6.19
C GLY A 86 -1.92 -2.31 4.94
N LEU A 87 -2.81 -3.29 5.06
CA LEU A 87 -3.34 -4.08 3.95
C LEU A 87 -4.84 -3.78 3.77
N VAL A 88 -5.27 -3.49 2.53
CA VAL A 88 -6.72 -3.44 2.21
C VAL A 88 -7.34 -4.83 2.28
N GLY A 89 -8.68 -4.89 2.25
CA GLY A 89 -9.43 -6.15 2.32
C GLY A 89 -9.44 -6.90 0.99
N HIS A 90 -9.74 -8.20 1.04
CA HIS A 90 -9.92 -9.06 -0.14
C HIS A 90 -8.69 -9.17 -1.06
N ILE A 91 -7.48 -9.04 -0.52
CA ILE A 91 -6.24 -9.26 -1.29
C ILE A 91 -5.51 -10.51 -0.79
N THR A 92 -4.56 -10.97 -1.60
CA THR A 92 -3.64 -12.07 -1.28
C THR A 92 -2.21 -11.55 -1.24
N ILE A 93 -1.50 -11.87 -0.17
CA ILE A 93 -0.06 -11.64 -0.02
C ILE A 93 0.64 -13.00 -0.13
N GLY A 94 1.46 -13.17 -1.16
CA GLY A 94 2.15 -14.43 -1.41
C GLY A 94 3.20 -14.78 -0.36
N ASP A 95 3.55 -16.06 -0.29
CA ASP A 95 4.52 -16.61 0.64
C ASP A 95 5.89 -15.90 0.55
N GLY A 96 6.50 -15.64 1.70
CA GLY A 96 7.82 -14.99 1.80
C GLY A 96 7.84 -13.52 1.41
N ALA A 97 6.69 -12.89 1.13
CA ALA A 97 6.63 -11.47 0.82
C ALA A 97 7.00 -10.61 2.03
N ILE A 98 7.55 -9.43 1.78
CA ILE A 98 7.93 -8.47 2.80
C ILE A 98 7.23 -7.14 2.50
N ILE A 99 6.33 -6.74 3.40
CA ILE A 99 5.65 -5.45 3.35
C ILE A 99 6.43 -4.51 4.27
N ALA A 100 7.13 -3.54 3.68
CA ALA A 100 8.00 -2.63 4.42
C ALA A 100 7.22 -1.69 5.35
N ALA A 101 7.93 -1.08 6.30
CA ALA A 101 7.32 -0.24 7.32
C ALA A 101 6.54 0.91 6.68
N GLN A 102 5.38 1.23 7.25
CA GLN A 102 4.46 2.28 6.77
C GLN A 102 3.94 2.09 5.33
N ALA A 103 4.09 0.91 4.74
CA ALA A 103 3.55 0.64 3.41
C ALA A 103 2.01 0.44 3.44
N GLY A 104 1.33 0.92 2.41
CA GLY A 104 -0.10 0.75 2.19
C GLY A 104 -0.35 -0.11 0.95
N VAL A 105 -0.77 -1.36 1.16
CA VAL A 105 -0.95 -2.35 0.09
C VAL A 105 -2.41 -2.38 -0.37
N ALA A 106 -2.64 -2.02 -1.62
CA ALA A 106 -3.97 -1.94 -2.23
C ALA A 106 -4.26 -3.06 -3.26
N HIS A 107 -3.33 -3.99 -3.46
CA HIS A 107 -3.42 -5.05 -4.48
C HIS A 107 -2.70 -6.32 -4.03
N ASN A 108 -2.90 -7.41 -4.78
CA ASN A 108 -2.23 -8.68 -4.50
C ASN A 108 -0.71 -8.56 -4.64
N ILE A 109 0.03 -9.13 -3.70
CA ILE A 109 1.49 -9.16 -3.71
C ILE A 109 1.95 -10.58 -4.04
N ARG A 110 2.93 -10.72 -4.94
CA ARG A 110 3.48 -12.02 -5.33
C ARG A 110 4.39 -12.58 -4.24
N GLU A 111 4.62 -13.88 -4.33
CA GLU A 111 5.56 -14.57 -3.44
C GLU A 111 6.96 -13.91 -3.50
N LYS A 112 7.59 -13.79 -2.33
CA LYS A 112 8.95 -13.26 -2.15
C LYS A 112 9.16 -11.82 -2.64
N GLU A 113 8.09 -11.11 -2.95
CA GLU A 113 8.16 -9.71 -3.34
C GLU A 113 8.37 -8.82 -2.11
N ILE A 114 9.19 -7.77 -2.28
CA ILE A 114 9.44 -6.77 -1.23
C ILE A 114 8.88 -5.45 -1.71
N VAL A 115 7.88 -4.92 -1.01
CA VAL A 115 7.18 -3.69 -1.41
C VAL A 115 7.26 -2.60 -0.35
N LEU A 116 7.23 -1.35 -0.81
CA LEU A 116 7.26 -0.14 0.02
C LEU A 116 6.38 0.95 -0.58
N GLY A 117 5.90 1.86 0.25
CA GLY A 117 5.13 3.04 -0.17
C GLY A 117 3.63 2.92 0.06
N SER A 118 2.91 4.00 -0.22
CA SER A 118 1.45 4.04 -0.20
C SER A 118 0.98 4.88 -1.39
N PRO A 119 0.50 4.26 -2.49
CA PRO A 119 0.36 2.82 -2.69
C PRO A 119 1.71 2.09 -2.74
N ALA A 120 1.75 0.85 -2.23
CA ALA A 120 2.96 0.02 -2.20
C ALA A 120 3.30 -0.54 -3.58
N PHE A 121 4.60 -0.63 -3.91
CA PHE A 121 5.13 -1.34 -5.09
C PHE A 121 6.59 -1.76 -4.84
N ASP A 122 7.25 -2.40 -5.81
CA ASP A 122 8.62 -2.91 -5.68
C ASP A 122 9.55 -1.91 -4.98
N ILE A 123 10.22 -2.37 -3.92
CA ILE A 123 11.01 -1.52 -3.03
C ILE A 123 12.17 -0.79 -3.74
N ARG A 124 12.76 -1.37 -4.79
CA ARG A 124 13.86 -0.74 -5.52
C ARG A 124 13.34 0.38 -6.39
N GLU A 125 12.23 0.15 -7.09
CA GLU A 125 11.57 1.19 -7.88
C GLU A 125 11.04 2.32 -6.98
N PHE A 126 10.51 1.99 -5.79
CA PHE A 126 10.09 3.00 -4.81
C PHE A 126 11.27 3.86 -4.37
N ARG A 127 12.40 3.25 -4.02
CA ARG A 127 13.62 3.97 -3.59
C ARG A 127 14.15 4.89 -4.69
N LYS A 128 14.17 4.45 -5.94
CA LYS A 128 14.54 5.29 -7.09
C LYS A 128 13.62 6.51 -7.20
N SER A 129 12.32 6.29 -7.10
CA SER A 129 11.31 7.34 -7.18
C SER A 129 11.42 8.33 -6.01
N ALA A 130 11.62 7.82 -4.80
CA ALA A 130 11.79 8.63 -3.59
C ALA A 130 13.04 9.51 -3.63
N ALA A 131 14.15 9.02 -4.22
CA ALA A 131 15.36 9.82 -4.42
C ALA A 131 15.11 11.03 -5.33
N ILE A 132 14.28 10.86 -6.36
CA ILE A 132 13.87 11.93 -7.27
C ILE A 132 12.87 12.87 -6.60
N PHE A 133 11.95 12.34 -5.79
CA PHE A 133 10.90 13.12 -5.12
C PHE A 133 11.45 14.30 -4.31
N LYS A 134 12.56 14.11 -3.59
CA LYS A 134 13.25 15.20 -2.86
C LYS A 134 13.71 16.34 -3.77
N ARG A 135 14.04 16.03 -5.03
CA ARG A 135 14.53 16.98 -6.05
C ARG A 135 13.42 17.50 -6.97
N LEU A 136 12.16 17.12 -6.73
CA LEU A 136 11.04 17.52 -7.57
C LEU A 136 10.92 19.06 -7.73
N PRO A 137 11.19 19.90 -6.70
CA PRO A 137 11.22 21.35 -6.89
C PRO A 137 12.30 21.83 -7.86
N GLU A 138 13.51 21.28 -7.81
CA GLU A 138 14.61 21.62 -8.73
C GLU A 138 14.25 21.23 -10.18
N ILE A 139 13.67 20.04 -10.34
CA ILE A 139 13.21 19.54 -11.65
C ILE A 139 12.13 20.47 -12.19
N ARG A 140 11.17 20.89 -11.37
CA ARG A 140 10.13 21.85 -11.76
C ARG A 140 10.72 23.18 -12.23
N ASN A 141 11.68 23.74 -11.49
CA ASN A 141 12.34 24.99 -11.88
C ASN A 141 13.09 24.83 -13.21
N THR A 142 13.77 23.69 -13.39
CA THR A 142 14.46 23.36 -14.64
C THR A 142 13.47 23.29 -15.81
N LEU A 143 12.31 22.65 -15.63
CA LEU A 143 11.27 22.60 -16.65
C LEU A 143 10.72 23.98 -17.00
N ILE A 144 10.46 24.84 -16.01
CA ILE A 144 10.01 26.22 -16.24
C ILE A 144 11.06 27.00 -17.05
N GLN A 145 12.35 26.83 -16.75
CA GLN A 145 13.42 27.50 -17.49
C GLN A 145 13.50 26.97 -18.94
N LEU A 146 13.48 25.65 -19.13
CA LEU A 146 13.48 25.04 -20.46
C LEU A 146 12.30 25.50 -21.32
N GLU A 147 11.11 25.65 -20.74
CA GLU A 147 9.94 26.20 -21.45
C GLU A 147 10.13 27.65 -21.91
N LYS A 148 10.76 28.50 -21.09
CA LYS A 148 11.08 29.89 -21.46
C LYS A 148 12.09 29.91 -22.61
N ASP A 149 13.17 29.15 -22.47
CA ASP A 149 14.24 29.09 -23.46
C ASP A 149 13.70 28.58 -24.82
N LEU A 150 12.83 27.57 -24.81
CA LEU A 150 12.18 27.05 -26.01
C LEU A 150 11.27 28.09 -26.69
N LYS A 151 10.54 28.92 -25.92
CA LYS A 151 9.70 29.98 -26.48
C LYS A 151 10.55 31.08 -27.13
N GLU A 152 11.62 31.48 -26.47
CA GLU A 152 12.56 32.47 -27.03
C GLU A 152 13.23 31.98 -28.32
N MET A 153 13.67 30.72 -28.35
CA MET A 153 14.24 30.10 -29.56
C MET A 153 13.24 30.04 -30.71
N LYS A 154 11.98 29.67 -30.44
CA LYS A 154 10.92 29.65 -31.47
C LYS A 154 10.59 31.03 -32.01
N HIS A 155 10.59 32.06 -31.16
CA HIS A 155 10.42 33.45 -31.60
C HIS A 155 11.59 33.93 -32.47
N ARG A 156 12.83 33.56 -32.14
CA ARG A 156 14.01 33.89 -32.96
C ARG A 156 14.03 33.16 -34.31
N ASN A 157 13.56 31.92 -34.35
CA ASN A 157 13.53 31.11 -35.58
C ASN A 157 12.28 31.33 -36.44
N ASN A 158 11.37 32.24 -36.08
CA ASN A 158 10.23 32.63 -36.91
C ASN A 158 10.05 34.16 -36.97
N PRO A 159 10.95 34.91 -37.63
CA PRO A 159 10.87 36.37 -37.70
C PRO A 159 9.72 36.89 -38.59
N ASP A 160 9.15 36.06 -39.48
CA ASP A 160 8.38 36.50 -40.66
C ASP A 160 6.93 36.00 -40.74
N GLY A 161 6.22 35.96 -39.61
CA GLY A 161 4.76 35.75 -39.60
C GLY A 161 3.91 37.01 -39.89
N SER A 162 4.53 38.20 -40.03
CA SER A 162 3.82 39.49 -40.03
C SER A 162 4.05 40.38 -41.26
N ALA A 163 4.73 39.91 -42.31
CA ALA A 163 4.94 40.69 -43.53
C ALA A 163 4.36 39.99 -44.78
N GLY A 164 3.03 39.93 -44.91
CA GLY A 164 2.47 39.23 -46.07
C GLY A 164 0.96 39.35 -46.32
N ARG A 165 0.43 40.58 -46.43
CA ARG A 165 -0.63 40.95 -47.42
C ARG A 165 -1.10 42.39 -47.18
N ARG A 166 -0.42 43.35 -47.81
CA ARG A 166 -1.11 44.54 -48.36
C ARG A 166 -1.45 44.19 -49.82
N LYS A 167 -2.71 43.83 -50.08
CA LYS A 167 -3.24 43.82 -51.45
C LYS A 167 -3.61 45.26 -51.83
N LYS A 168 -3.05 45.68 -52.96
CA LYS A 168 -3.51 46.82 -53.76
C LYS A 168 -4.96 46.63 -54.18
#